data_AF-A0A3D2R9L7-F1
#
_entry.id   AF-A0A3D2R9L7-F1
#
_cell.length_a   1.000
_cell.length_b   1.000
_cell.length_c   1.000
_cell.angle_alpha   90.00
_cell.angle_beta   90.00
_cell.angle_gamma   90.00
#
_symmetry.space_group_name_H-M   'P 1'
#
loop_
_entity.id
_entity.type
_entity.pdbx_description
1 polymer ?
#
loop_
_entity_poly.entity_id
_entity_poly.type
_entity_poly.pdbx_seq_one_letter_code
_entity_poly.pdbx_strand_id
1 'polypeptide(L)' 'MAFDLSMIKALYERFPQRVKAARSAVGRPLTLSEKILYTHLWSGTPETAFKRGEDYVDFAPDRIACQDATAQMALLQFM' A
#
# COMPACT_ATOMS: atom_id res chain seq x y z
N MET A 1 2.74 13.33 20.54
CA MET A 1 2.58 11.87 20.63
C MET A 1 2.48 11.37 19.20
N ALA A 2 3.41 10.53 18.72
CA ALA A 2 3.27 9.95 17.40
C ALA A 2 2.10 8.96 17.45
N PHE A 3 0.94 9.38 16.96
CA PHE A 3 -0.17 8.46 16.71
C PHE A 3 0.35 7.34 15.79
N ASP A 4 -0.07 6.10 16.06
CA ASP A 4 0.20 4.90 15.26
C ASP A 4 1.64 4.35 15.17
N LEU A 5 2.48 4.57 16.19
CA LEU A 5 3.82 3.96 16.22
C LEU A 5 3.79 2.42 16.14
N SER A 6 2.79 1.77 16.75
CA SER A 6 2.62 0.31 16.69
C SER A 6 2.32 -0.17 15.27
N MET A 7 1.40 0.48 14.57
CA MET A 7 1.06 0.19 13.18
C MET A 7 2.28 0.38 12.25
N ILE A 8 3.00 1.49 12.42
CA ILE A 8 4.22 1.78 11.63
C ILE A 8 5.27 0.68 11.84
N LYS A 9 5.51 0.27 13.10
CA LYS A 9 6.44 -0.83 13.41
C LYS A 9 6.02 -2.12 12.73
N ALA A 10 4.75 -2.50 12.83
CA ALA A 10 4.23 -3.72 12.21
C ALA A 10 4.37 -3.70 10.68
N LEU A 11 4.17 -2.54 10.03
CA LEU A 11 4.38 -2.37 8.59
C LEU A 11 5.85 -2.60 8.21
N TYR A 12 6.79 -1.97 8.92
CA TYR A 12 8.21 -2.11 8.61
C TYR A 12 8.77 -3.49 8.97
N GLU A 13 8.19 -4.19 9.95
CA GLU A 13 8.54 -5.57 10.28
C GLU A 13 8.21 -6.55 9.14
N ARG A 14 7.04 -6.40 8.50
CA ARG A 14 6.64 -7.22 7.34
C ARG A 14 7.24 -6.78 6.00
N PHE A 15 7.81 -5.57 5.94
CA PHE A 15 8.30 -4.95 4.69
C PHE A 15 9.34 -5.79 3.94
N PRO A 16 10.41 -6.34 4.59
CA PRO A 16 11.43 -7.11 3.88
C PRO A 16 10.87 -8.38 3.22
N GLN A 17 9.96 -9.07 3.91
CA GLN A 17 9.33 -10.28 3.40
C GLN A 17 8.47 -9.98 2.16
N ARG A 18 7.64 -8.94 2.21
CA ARG A 18 6.79 -8.54 1.07
C ARG A 18 7.60 -8.07 -0.13
N VAL A 19 8.66 -7.30 0.09
CA VAL A 19 9.57 -6.88 -1.00
C VAL A 19 10.27 -8.07 -1.64
N LYS A 20 10.66 -9.08 -0.85
CA LYS A 20 11.26 -10.31 -1.39
C LYS A 20 10.26 -11.07 -2.26
N ALA A 21 9.03 -11.25 -1.79
CA ALA A 21 7.96 -11.90 -2.56
C ALA A 21 7.66 -11.13 -3.86
N ALA A 22 7.51 -9.81 -3.80
CA ALA A 22 7.30 -8.96 -4.98
C ALA A 22 8.45 -9.09 -6.00
N ARG A 23 9.70 -9.10 -5.54
CA ARG A 23 10.85 -9.25 -6.43
C ARG A 23 10.85 -10.61 -7.12
N SER A 24 10.47 -11.67 -6.41
CA SER A 24 10.32 -13.01 -6.98
C SER A 24 9.18 -13.07 -8.00
N ALA A 25 8.02 -12.48 -7.71
CA ALA A 25 6.89 -12.44 -8.62
C ALA A 25 7.17 -11.65 -9.91
N VAL A 26 7.87 -10.51 -9.79
CA VAL A 26 8.14 -9.59 -10.90
C VAL A 26 9.39 -9.99 -11.71
N GLY A 27 10.33 -10.73 -11.12
CA GLY A 27 11.50 -11.26 -11.84
C GLY A 27 12.58 -10.22 -12.21
N ARG A 28 12.51 -9.01 -11.65
CA ARG A 28 13.50 -7.93 -11.88
C ARG A 28 13.68 -7.04 -10.64
N PRO A 29 14.72 -6.18 -10.59
CA PRO A 29 14.84 -5.17 -9.54
C PRO A 29 13.60 -4.25 -9.49
N LEU A 30 13.19 -3.91 -8.26
CA LEU A 30 12.05 -3.04 -7.97
C LEU A 30 12.53 -1.61 -7.68
N THR A 31 11.80 -0.62 -8.19
CA THR A 31 11.94 0.78 -7.77
C THR A 31 11.44 0.99 -6.35
N LEU A 32 11.73 2.14 -5.74
CA LEU A 32 11.21 2.45 -4.41
C LEU A 32 9.67 2.48 -4.39
N SER A 33 9.05 3.12 -5.39
CA SER A 33 7.60 3.19 -5.51
C SER A 33 6.98 1.80 -5.63
N GLU A 34 7.58 0.91 -6.43
CA GLU A 34 7.13 -0.48 -6.52
C GLU A 34 7.21 -1.21 -5.18
N LYS A 35 8.33 -1.07 -4.44
CA LYS A 35 8.45 -1.68 -3.11
C LYS A 35 7.35 -1.22 -2.17
N ILE A 36 7.03 0.08 -2.18
CA ILE A 36 5.97 0.65 -1.35
C ILE A 36 4.62 0.08 -1.79
N LEU A 37 4.25 0.18 -3.07
CA LEU A 37 2.96 -0.29 -3.59
C LEU A 37 2.75 -1.79 -3.34
N TYR A 38 3.72 -2.63 -3.67
CA TYR A 38 3.65 -4.08 -3.43
C TYR A 38 3.58 -4.43 -1.93
N THR A 39 4.16 -3.62 -1.05
CA THR A 39 4.05 -3.85 0.39
C THR A 39 2.66 -3.50 0.93
N HIS A 40 1.90 -2.65 0.24
CA HIS A 40 0.56 -2.22 0.66
C HIS A 40 -0.55 -2.90 -0.16
N LEU A 41 -0.32 -4.10 -0.70
CA LEU A 41 -1.41 -4.89 -1.29
C LEU A 41 -2.42 -5.35 -0.24
N TRP A 42 -3.70 -5.29 -0.60
CA TRP A 42 -4.81 -5.77 0.22
C TRP A 42 -4.75 -7.28 0.47
N SER A 43 -4.49 -8.06 -0.59
CA SER A 43 -4.34 -9.53 -0.54
C SER A 43 -3.12 -10.00 0.26
N GLY A 44 -2.25 -9.09 0.65
CA GLY A 44 -1.15 -9.36 1.55
C GLY A 44 0.16 -9.64 0.84
N THR A 45 0.55 -10.91 0.74
CA THR A 45 1.83 -11.29 0.11
C THR A 45 1.70 -11.19 -1.42
N PRO A 46 2.61 -10.47 -2.10
CA PRO A 46 2.60 -10.40 -3.57
C PRO A 46 2.86 -11.76 -4.23
N GLU A 47 1.93 -12.20 -5.07
CA GLU A 47 2.03 -13.46 -5.83
C GLU A 47 2.11 -13.24 -7.34
N THR A 48 1.59 -12.11 -7.83
CA THR A 48 1.52 -11.77 -9.25
C THR A 48 2.30 -10.49 -9.55
N ALA A 49 2.75 -10.37 -10.79
CA ALA A 49 3.35 -9.15 -11.31
C ALA A 49 2.27 -8.28 -11.96
N PHE A 50 2.13 -7.04 -11.49
CA PHE A 50 1.24 -6.05 -12.09
C PHE A 50 1.93 -5.26 -13.19
N LYS A 51 1.22 -5.04 -14.28
CA LYS A 51 1.64 -4.21 -15.42
C LYS A 51 1.33 -2.74 -15.16
N ARG A 52 2.34 -1.90 -15.39
CA ARG A 52 2.25 -0.46 -15.18
C ARG A 52 1.33 0.18 -16.21
N GLY A 53 0.37 0.98 -15.74
CA GLY A 53 -0.56 1.70 -16.61
C GLY A 53 -1.65 0.82 -17.25
N GLU A 54 -1.69 -0.46 -16.91
CA GLU A 54 -2.68 -1.42 -17.41
C GLU A 54 -3.53 -1.97 -16.25
N ASP A 55 -2.88 -2.52 -15.22
CA ASP A 55 -3.59 -3.24 -14.17
C ASP A 55 -4.12 -2.30 -13.09
N TYR A 56 -5.38 -2.50 -12.70
CA TYR A 56 -5.93 -1.99 -11.45
C TYR A 56 -5.50 -2.88 -10.29
N VAL A 57 -5.10 -2.26 -9.18
CA VAL A 57 -4.53 -2.95 -8.03
C VAL A 57 -5.20 -2.48 -6.75
N ASP A 58 -5.65 -3.44 -5.94
CA ASP A 58 -6.24 -3.17 -4.64
C ASP A 58 -5.16 -2.95 -3.58
N PHE A 59 -5.03 -1.69 -3.17
CA PHE A 59 -4.13 -1.29 -2.10
C PHE A 59 -4.86 -1.15 -0.76
N ALA A 60 -4.11 -1.28 0.32
CA ALA A 60 -4.49 -0.99 1.69
C ALA A 60 -3.74 0.27 2.17
N PRO A 61 -4.26 1.48 1.93
CA PRO A 61 -3.64 2.71 2.43
C PRO A 61 -3.66 2.74 3.96
N ASP A 62 -2.56 3.15 4.59
CA ASP A 62 -2.49 3.21 6.05
C ASP A 62 -3.27 4.40 6.64
N ARG A 63 -3.50 5.45 5.84
CA ARG A 63 -4.16 6.67 6.29
C ARG A 63 -4.83 7.44 5.15
N ILE A 64 -5.91 8.12 5.49
CA ILE A 64 -6.63 9.04 4.60
C ILE A 64 -6.58 10.44 5.22
N ALA A 65 -6.35 11.44 4.38
CA ALA A 65 -6.47 12.85 4.74
C ALA A 65 -7.43 13.51 3.75
N CYS A 66 -8.46 14.18 4.27
CA CYS A 66 -9.43 14.92 3.45
C CYS A 66 -9.26 16.42 3.71
N GLN A 67 -9.37 17.21 2.64
CA GLN A 67 -9.35 18.67 2.73
C GLN A 67 -10.77 19.20 2.92
N ASP A 68 -10.93 20.33 3.61
CA ASP A 68 -12.24 20.96 3.89
C ASP A 68 -13.23 20.97 2.71
N ALA A 69 -12.79 21.32 1.51
CA ALA A 69 -13.61 21.38 0.30
C ALA A 69 -14.11 20.01 -0.21
N THR A 70 -13.42 18.91 0.13
CA THR A 70 -13.76 17.55 -0.34
C THR A 70 -14.21 16.62 0.78
N ALA A 71 -13.88 16.95 2.04
CA ALA A 71 -14.20 16.15 3.22
C ALA A 71 -15.71 16.04 3.45
N GLN A 72 -16.48 17.11 3.20
CA GLN A 72 -17.92 17.11 3.42
C GLN A 72 -18.62 16.03 2.59
N MET A 73 -18.35 15.97 1.28
CA MET A 73 -18.96 14.97 0.41
C MET A 73 -18.43 13.56 0.73
N ALA A 74 -17.13 13.42 1.05
CA ALA A 74 -16.55 12.14 1.42
C ALA A 74 -17.21 11.55 2.69
N LEU A 75 -17.46 12.37 3.71
CA LEU A 75 -18.16 11.95 4.93
C LEU A 75 -19.62 11.59 4.65
N LEU A 76 -20.33 12.36 3.81
CA LEU A 76 -21.71 12.07 3.44
C LEU A 76 -21.88 10.73 2.69
N GLN A 77 -20.92 10.34 1.86
CA GLN A 77 -20.93 9.04 1.18
C GLN A 77 -20.51 7.88 2.09
N PHE A 78 -19.87 8.18 3.23
CA PHE A 78 -19.43 7.18 4.20
C PHE A 78 -20.48 6.85 5.26
N MET A 79 -21.37 7.81 5.57
CA MET A 79 -22.52 7.65 6.47
C MET A 79 -23.62 6.80 5.86
#